data_AF-A0A7S2N4L1-F1
#
_entry.id   AF-A0A7S2N4L1-F1
#
_cell.length_a   1.000
_cell.length_b   1.000
_cell.length_c   1.000
_cell.angle_alpha   90.00
_cell.angle_beta   90.00
_cell.angle_gamma   90.00
#
_symmetry.space_group_name_H-M   'P 1'
#
loop_
_entity.id
_entity.type
_entity.pdbx_description
1 polymer ?
#
loop_
_entity_poly.entity_id
_entity_poly.type
_entity_poly.pdbx_seq_one_letter_code
_entity_poly.pdbx_strand_id
1 'polypeptide(L)'
;RHFGAYLDLVRASAHRPSVVYGTWYDLRRKPCVDSSPLGQPFCKAARTLDEPTVTERLKSVHRELSKRGAVLDGMLLDDGWDNPEDPWRVEPSNFPRGLKPLGAAATKLGASLGVWISPWGGFGEGGKHRLRAGAARGFEAHQDPKTLSL
;
A
#
# COMPACT_ATOMS: atom_id res chain seq x y z
N ARG A 1 -14.02 23.02 17.15
CA ARG A 1 -13.25 22.90 18.42
C ARG A 1 -13.90 21.93 19.41
N HIS A 2 -15.18 22.06 19.76
CA HIS A 2 -15.84 21.15 20.71
C HIS A 2 -15.96 19.68 20.25
N PHE A 3 -16.20 19.44 18.96
CA PHE A 3 -16.27 18.07 18.42
C PHE A 3 -14.94 17.29 18.52
N GLY A 4 -13.80 17.95 18.35
CA GLY A 4 -12.48 17.32 18.51
C GLY A 4 -12.22 16.88 19.95
N ALA A 5 -12.53 17.75 20.92
CA ALA A 5 -12.39 17.43 22.35
C ALA A 5 -13.30 16.27 22.79
N TYR A 6 -14.51 16.16 22.21
CA TYR A 6 -15.38 15.01 22.44
C TYR A 6 -14.78 13.72 21.88
N LEU A 7 -14.22 13.74 20.67
CA LEU A 7 -13.55 12.56 20.09
C LEU A 7 -12.33 12.12 20.91
N ASP A 8 -11.60 13.05 21.52
CA ASP A 8 -10.44 12.74 22.37
C ASP A 8 -10.82 12.02 23.67
N LEU A 9 -12.06 12.21 24.16
CA LEU A 9 -12.58 11.56 25.36
C LEU A 9 -13.11 10.14 25.10
N VAL A 10 -13.73 9.91 23.94
CA VAL A 10 -14.39 8.63 23.63
C VAL A 10 -13.49 7.64 22.90
N ARG A 11 -12.39 8.10 22.28
CA ARG A 11 -11.46 7.23 21.56
C ARG A 11 -10.35 6.75 22.50
N ALA A 12 -9.90 5.51 22.29
CA ALA A 12 -8.75 4.94 23.01
C ALA A 12 -7.45 5.73 22.82
N SER A 13 -7.40 6.66 21.84
CA SER A 13 -6.34 7.65 21.71
C SER A 13 -6.88 8.94 21.07
N ALA A 14 -6.23 10.07 21.36
CA ALA A 14 -6.57 11.37 20.81
C ALA A 14 -6.70 11.36 19.28
N HIS A 15 -7.68 12.08 18.76
CA HIS A 15 -7.93 12.23 17.34
C HIS A 15 -6.84 13.09 16.68
N ARG A 16 -5.91 12.43 15.98
CA ARG A 16 -4.87 13.08 15.18
C ARG A 16 -5.12 12.76 13.70
N PRO A 17 -5.76 13.66 12.93
CA PRO A 17 -5.93 13.43 11.50
C PRO A 17 -4.54 13.40 10.84
N SER A 18 -4.29 12.38 10.03
CA SER A 18 -3.04 12.20 9.29
C SER A 18 -3.29 12.25 7.79
N VAL A 19 -2.47 13.01 7.05
CA VAL A 19 -2.49 13.06 5.60
C VAL A 19 -1.56 11.99 5.06
N VAL A 20 -2.14 10.98 4.41
CA VAL A 20 -1.41 9.86 3.80
C VAL A 20 -1.67 9.83 2.31
N TYR A 21 -0.64 9.56 1.52
CA TYR A 21 -0.77 9.31 0.08
C TYR A 21 -0.74 7.81 -0.20
N GLY A 22 -1.82 7.26 -0.75
CA GLY A 22 -1.93 5.86 -1.15
C GLY A 22 -1.66 5.65 -2.64
N THR A 23 -0.89 4.62 -2.99
CA THR A 23 -0.47 4.41 -4.40
C THR A 23 -1.51 3.73 -5.30
N TRP A 24 -2.59 3.15 -4.77
CA TRP A 24 -3.53 2.27 -5.49
C TRP A 24 -4.03 2.79 -6.85
N TYR A 25 -4.30 4.10 -6.95
CA TYR A 25 -4.82 4.74 -8.17
C TYR A 25 -3.75 5.42 -9.04
N ASP A 26 -2.49 5.44 -8.58
CA ASP A 26 -1.39 6.13 -9.27
C ASP A 26 -0.32 5.14 -9.79
N LEU A 27 0.12 4.23 -8.92
CA LEU A 27 1.22 3.31 -9.20
C LEU A 27 0.76 1.86 -9.07
N ARG A 28 1.17 1.01 -10.01
CA ARG A 28 0.84 -0.42 -10.03
C ARG A 28 2.07 -1.27 -10.30
N ARG A 29 2.06 -2.50 -9.79
CA ARG A 29 3.15 -3.46 -10.01
C ARG A 29 3.45 -3.69 -11.49
N LYS A 30 4.71 -4.04 -11.76
CA LYS A 30 5.15 -4.61 -13.03
C LYS A 30 5.93 -5.90 -12.74
N PRO A 31 5.67 -7.01 -13.47
CA PRO A 31 4.58 -7.20 -14.42
C PRO A 31 3.20 -7.09 -13.76
N CYS A 32 2.20 -6.64 -14.51
CA CYS A 32 0.82 -6.53 -14.02
C CYS A 32 0.22 -7.92 -13.87
N VAL A 33 -0.41 -8.17 -12.72
CA VAL A 33 -1.05 -9.46 -12.41
C VAL A 33 -2.57 -9.34 -12.50
N ASP A 34 -3.13 -8.18 -12.20
CA ASP A 34 -4.58 -8.00 -12.17
C ASP A 34 -5.18 -7.81 -13.56
N SER A 35 -6.15 -8.66 -13.89
CA SER A 35 -7.05 -8.50 -15.02
C SER A 35 -8.34 -7.79 -14.58
N SER A 36 -8.82 -6.86 -15.41
CA SER A 36 -10.14 -6.28 -15.30
C SER A 36 -11.20 -7.37 -15.53
N PRO A 37 -12.48 -7.14 -15.18
CA PRO A 37 -13.56 -8.06 -15.52
C PRO A 37 -13.65 -8.41 -17.02
N LEU A 38 -13.02 -7.61 -17.89
CA LEU A 38 -12.92 -7.80 -19.34
C LEU A 38 -11.62 -8.51 -19.77
N GLY A 39 -10.88 -9.11 -18.83
CA GLY A 39 -9.63 -9.83 -19.11
C GLY A 39 -8.43 -8.94 -19.46
N GLN A 40 -8.54 -7.61 -19.31
CA GLN A 40 -7.43 -6.70 -19.65
C GLN A 40 -6.64 -6.27 -18.40
N PRO A 41 -5.30 -6.19 -18.44
CA PRO A 41 -4.53 -5.75 -17.29
C PRO A 41 -5.02 -4.39 -16.76
N PHE A 42 -5.48 -4.32 -15.51
CA PHE A 42 -5.99 -3.07 -14.90
C PHE A 42 -4.88 -2.02 -14.71
N CYS A 43 -3.61 -2.42 -14.86
CA CYS A 43 -2.45 -1.55 -14.70
C CYS A 43 -2.11 -0.68 -15.92
N LYS A 44 -2.83 -0.77 -17.05
CA LYS A 44 -2.46 -0.07 -18.30
C LYS A 44 -2.33 1.46 -18.18
N ALA A 45 -3.05 2.08 -17.26
CA ALA A 45 -3.03 3.54 -17.05
C ALA A 45 -2.09 4.00 -15.92
N ALA A 46 -1.55 3.07 -15.13
CA ALA A 46 -0.74 3.39 -13.96
C ALA A 46 0.76 3.36 -14.29
N ARG A 47 1.53 4.20 -13.61
CA ARG A 47 3.00 4.10 -13.65
C ARG A 47 3.45 2.88 -12.85
N THR A 48 4.67 2.39 -13.10
CA THR A 48 5.24 1.28 -12.33
C THR A 48 5.40 1.66 -10.87
N LEU A 49 5.02 0.74 -9.97
CA LEU A 49 5.32 0.79 -8.55
C LEU A 49 6.74 0.24 -8.33
N ASP A 50 7.74 1.11 -8.45
CA ASP A 50 9.16 0.81 -8.23
C ASP A 50 9.84 1.90 -7.39
N GLU A 51 11.05 1.62 -6.86
CA GLU A 51 11.81 2.56 -6.03
C GLU A 51 11.94 3.98 -6.65
N PRO A 52 12.35 4.17 -7.92
CA PRO A 52 12.52 5.51 -8.47
C PRO A 52 11.17 6.24 -8.63
N THR A 53 10.13 5.58 -9.13
CA THR A 53 8.82 6.20 -9.34
C THR A 53 8.16 6.58 -8.02
N VAL A 54 8.21 5.70 -7.02
CA VAL A 54 7.67 5.99 -5.67
C VAL A 54 8.44 7.15 -5.04
N THR A 55 9.77 7.17 -5.15
CA THR A 55 10.60 8.26 -4.62
C THR A 55 10.27 9.60 -5.27
N GLU A 56 10.10 9.63 -6.59
CA GLU A 56 9.70 10.82 -7.33
C GLU A 56 8.31 11.30 -6.87
N ARG A 57 7.35 10.38 -6.78
CA ARG A 57 5.98 10.69 -6.36
C ARG A 57 5.94 11.26 -4.95
N LEU A 58 6.62 10.62 -4.00
CA LEU A 58 6.78 11.07 -2.61
C LEU A 58 7.28 12.52 -2.56
N LYS A 59 8.38 12.82 -3.27
CA LYS A 59 8.95 14.18 -3.32
C LYS A 59 7.97 15.19 -3.94
N SER A 60 7.26 14.78 -4.98
CA SER A 60 6.31 15.64 -5.69
C SER A 60 5.10 15.99 -4.82
N VAL A 61 4.47 14.99 -4.21
CA VAL A 61 3.32 15.17 -3.31
C VAL A 61 3.72 15.98 -2.09
N HIS A 62 4.84 15.64 -1.43
CA HIS A 62 5.35 16.39 -0.30
C HIS A 62 5.55 17.87 -0.63
N ARG A 63 6.20 18.18 -1.77
CA ARG A 63 6.43 19.56 -2.21
C ARG A 63 5.12 20.32 -2.44
N GLU A 64 4.16 19.72 -3.13
CA GLU A 64 2.89 20.38 -3.44
C GLU A 64 2.00 20.59 -2.21
N LEU A 65 2.00 19.67 -1.26
CA LEU A 65 1.33 19.84 0.03
C LEU A 65 2.02 20.92 0.88
N SER A 66 3.36 20.92 0.94
CA SER A 66 4.13 21.90 1.70
C SER A 66 3.85 23.34 1.22
N LYS A 67 3.79 23.57 -0.10
CA LYS A 67 3.42 24.87 -0.68
C LYS A 67 2.04 25.37 -0.25
N ARG A 68 1.15 24.46 0.16
CA ARG A 68 -0.23 24.74 0.57
C ARG A 68 -0.41 24.69 2.08
N GLY A 69 0.69 24.60 2.85
CA GLY A 69 0.66 24.54 4.32
C GLY A 69 0.17 23.20 4.89
N ALA A 70 0.12 22.14 4.08
CA ALA A 70 -0.22 20.80 4.51
C ALA A 70 1.03 19.94 4.71
N VAL A 71 1.07 19.17 5.80
CA VAL A 71 2.13 18.21 6.10
C VAL A 71 1.72 16.84 5.58
N LEU A 72 2.63 16.15 4.89
CA LEU A 72 2.44 14.75 4.49
C LEU A 72 2.96 13.85 5.63
N ASP A 73 2.08 13.11 6.27
CA ASP A 73 2.45 12.21 7.38
C ASP A 73 2.96 10.86 6.88
N GLY A 74 2.51 10.40 5.72
CA GLY A 74 2.94 9.10 5.22
C GLY A 74 2.70 8.82 3.74
N MET A 75 3.50 7.88 3.23
CA MET A 75 3.37 7.25 1.93
C MET A 75 2.96 5.79 2.14
N LEU A 76 1.78 5.41 1.67
CA LEU A 76 1.25 4.05 1.76
C LEU A 76 1.41 3.35 0.40
N LEU A 77 2.29 2.35 0.36
CA LEU A 77 2.39 1.45 -0.78
C LEU A 77 1.22 0.47 -0.70
N ASP A 78 0.27 0.65 -1.61
CA ASP A 78 -0.81 -0.28 -1.83
C ASP A 78 -0.30 -1.54 -2.56
N ASP A 79 -1.22 -2.43 -2.93
CA ASP A 79 -0.90 -3.70 -3.57
C ASP A 79 0.01 -3.53 -4.81
N GLY A 80 1.08 -4.33 -4.80
CA GLY A 80 2.11 -4.36 -5.83
C GLY A 80 3.54 -4.27 -5.31
N TRP A 81 3.73 -3.97 -4.02
CA TRP A 81 5.06 -3.86 -3.40
C TRP A 81 5.74 -5.21 -3.17
N ASP A 82 4.94 -6.27 -3.03
CA ASP A 82 5.39 -7.64 -2.75
C ASP A 82 5.25 -8.58 -3.97
N ASN A 83 5.92 -9.73 -3.89
CA ASN A 83 5.80 -10.82 -4.84
C ASN A 83 4.54 -11.67 -4.53
N PRO A 84 3.56 -11.81 -5.45
CA PRO A 84 2.37 -12.62 -5.22
C PRO A 84 2.68 -14.10 -5.05
N GLU A 85 3.78 -14.57 -5.64
CA GLU A 85 4.24 -15.94 -5.52
C GLU A 85 5.06 -16.18 -4.25
N ASP A 86 5.37 -15.13 -3.48
CA ASP A 86 6.07 -15.20 -2.20
C ASP A 86 5.46 -14.15 -1.24
N PRO A 87 4.29 -14.44 -0.66
CA PRO A 87 3.46 -13.43 0.02
C PRO A 87 4.24 -12.60 1.04
N TRP A 88 4.06 -11.28 0.97
CA TRP A 88 4.69 -10.30 1.87
C TRP A 88 6.21 -10.21 1.78
N ARG A 89 6.84 -10.87 0.80
CA ARG A 89 8.23 -10.59 0.42
C ARG A 89 8.26 -9.50 -0.61
N VAL A 90 9.05 -8.46 -0.34
CA VAL A 90 9.24 -7.31 -1.24
C VAL A 90 9.67 -7.81 -2.63
N GLU A 91 9.05 -7.28 -3.68
CA GLU A 91 9.36 -7.61 -5.07
C GLU A 91 10.77 -7.09 -5.44
N PRO A 92 11.79 -7.96 -5.55
CA PRO A 92 13.19 -7.51 -5.70
C PRO A 92 13.44 -6.83 -7.05
N SER A 93 12.65 -7.13 -8.09
CA SER A 93 12.82 -6.47 -9.38
C SER A 93 12.41 -4.99 -9.35
N ASN A 94 11.44 -4.63 -8.50
CA ASN A 94 10.95 -3.25 -8.33
C ASN A 94 11.67 -2.52 -7.18
N PHE A 95 12.14 -3.26 -6.18
CA PHE A 95 12.82 -2.75 -4.98
C PHE A 95 14.08 -3.58 -4.68
N PRO A 96 15.17 -3.40 -5.45
CA PRO A 96 16.37 -4.24 -5.37
C PRO A 96 17.10 -4.15 -4.02
N ARG A 97 16.86 -3.09 -3.25
CA ARG A 97 17.42 -2.88 -1.90
C ARG A 97 16.35 -2.96 -0.81
N GLY A 98 15.22 -3.61 -1.13
CA GLY A 98 14.02 -3.60 -0.31
C GLY A 98 13.44 -2.19 -0.16
N LEU A 99 12.64 -1.99 0.89
CA LEU A 99 11.97 -0.70 1.15
C LEU A 99 12.81 0.29 1.97
N LYS A 100 14.02 -0.10 2.39
CA LYS A 100 14.89 0.74 3.24
C LYS A 100 15.24 2.09 2.60
N PRO A 101 15.60 2.20 1.30
CA PRO A 101 15.86 3.49 0.68
C PRO A 101 14.63 4.40 0.65
N LEU A 102 13.45 3.84 0.40
CA LEU A 102 12.19 4.58 0.42
C LEU A 102 11.83 5.07 1.83
N GLY A 103 12.00 4.21 2.84
CA GLY A 103 11.81 4.59 4.24
C GLY A 103 12.71 5.77 4.62
N ALA A 104 14.00 5.70 4.27
CA ALA A 104 14.94 6.79 4.51
C ALA A 104 14.56 8.09 3.75
N ALA A 105 14.04 7.98 2.52
CA ALA A 105 13.56 9.13 1.76
C ALA A 105 12.32 9.78 2.39
N ALA A 106 11.37 8.98 2.88
CA ALA A 106 10.19 9.46 3.59
C ALA A 106 10.57 10.15 4.91
N THR A 107 11.43 9.53 5.72
CA THR A 107 11.89 10.10 6.99
C THR A 107 12.59 11.45 6.80
N LYS A 108 13.41 11.60 5.75
CA LYS A 108 14.05 12.90 5.42
C LYS A 108 13.05 14.02 5.12
N LEU A 109 11.84 13.68 4.71
CA LEU A 109 10.74 14.60 4.42
C LEU A 109 9.74 14.71 5.59
N GLY A 110 10.05 14.14 6.76
CA GLY A 110 9.14 14.13 7.91
C GLY A 110 7.93 13.20 7.76
N ALA A 111 7.94 12.31 6.76
CA ALA A 111 6.88 11.35 6.49
C ALA A 111 7.29 9.92 6.90
N SER A 112 6.30 9.05 7.09
CA SER A 112 6.47 7.61 7.31
C SER A 112 6.24 6.81 6.02
N LEU A 113 6.84 5.62 5.92
CA LEU A 113 6.51 4.65 4.88
C LEU A 113 5.63 3.55 5.47
N GLY A 114 4.48 3.29 4.85
CA GLY A 114 3.59 2.19 5.16
C GLY A 114 3.42 1.26 3.96
N VAL A 115 3.05 0.01 4.25
CA VAL A 115 2.65 -0.96 3.22
C VAL A 115 1.28 -1.52 3.57
N TRP A 116 0.47 -1.76 2.55
CA TRP A 116 -0.79 -2.47 2.70
C TRP A 116 -0.55 -3.98 2.68
N ILE A 117 -1.24 -4.70 3.56
CA ILE A 117 -1.23 -6.16 3.62
C ILE A 117 -2.66 -6.67 3.77
N SER A 118 -2.93 -7.84 3.20
CA SER A 118 -4.17 -8.58 3.43
C SER A 118 -3.85 -10.00 3.91
N PRO A 119 -4.33 -10.38 5.11
CA PRO A 119 -4.31 -11.78 5.56
C PRO A 119 -5.06 -12.73 4.62
N TRP A 120 -5.97 -12.19 3.81
CA TRP A 120 -6.79 -12.95 2.87
C TRP A 120 -6.28 -12.87 1.43
N GLY A 121 -4.99 -12.54 1.24
CA GLY A 121 -4.33 -12.44 -0.06
C GLY A 121 -4.62 -11.14 -0.83
N GLY A 122 -5.77 -10.51 -0.61
CA GLY A 122 -6.11 -9.24 -1.24
C GLY A 122 -7.08 -9.38 -2.39
N PHE A 123 -6.97 -8.50 -3.39
CA PHE A 123 -7.94 -8.40 -4.48
C PHE A 123 -7.44 -9.04 -5.77
N GLY A 124 -8.37 -9.35 -6.67
CA GLY A 124 -8.05 -9.75 -8.05
C GLY A 124 -7.21 -11.01 -8.17
N GLU A 125 -6.41 -11.08 -9.22
CA GLU A 125 -5.50 -12.20 -9.48
C GLU A 125 -4.30 -12.16 -8.52
N GLY A 126 -3.81 -10.96 -8.16
CA GLY A 126 -2.74 -10.83 -7.16
C GLY A 126 -3.10 -11.54 -5.86
N GLY A 127 -4.33 -11.39 -5.38
CA GLY A 127 -4.81 -12.08 -4.19
C GLY A 127 -4.93 -13.60 -4.34
N LYS A 128 -5.42 -14.08 -5.49
CA LYS A 128 -5.49 -15.53 -5.79
C LYS A 128 -4.10 -16.17 -5.82
N HIS A 129 -3.12 -15.46 -6.39
CA HIS A 129 -1.73 -15.91 -6.41
C HIS A 129 -1.18 -16.01 -4.99
N ARG A 130 -1.36 -14.95 -4.17
CA ARG A 130 -0.92 -14.96 -2.76
C ARG A 130 -1.55 -16.08 -1.95
N LEU A 131 -2.86 -16.32 -2.08
CA LEU A 131 -3.54 -17.40 -1.37
C LEU A 131 -3.01 -18.78 -1.79
N ARG A 132 -2.85 -19.01 -3.10
CA ARG A 132 -2.29 -20.27 -3.62
C ARG A 132 -0.86 -20.49 -3.12
N ALA A 133 -0.02 -19.48 -3.24
CA ALA A 133 1.39 -19.53 -2.89
C ALA A 133 1.60 -19.62 -1.36
N GLY A 134 0.73 -18.99 -0.57
CA GLY A 134 0.70 -19.10 0.89
C GLY A 134 0.22 -20.48 1.35
N ALA A 135 -0.87 -21.00 0.78
CA ALA A 135 -1.36 -22.34 1.10
C ALA A 135 -0.32 -23.43 0.78
N ALA A 136 0.39 -23.32 -0.34
CA ALA A 136 1.49 -24.22 -0.69
C ALA A 136 2.66 -24.20 0.31
N ARG A 137 2.79 -23.13 1.11
CA ARG A 137 3.79 -22.97 2.18
C ARG A 137 3.24 -23.26 3.57
N GLY A 138 1.98 -23.68 3.69
CA GLY A 138 1.33 -23.99 4.97
C GLY A 138 0.77 -22.77 5.71
N PHE A 139 0.60 -21.63 5.06
CA PHE A 139 -0.10 -20.49 5.66
C PHE A 139 -1.59 -20.79 5.80
N GLU A 140 -2.20 -20.31 6.88
CA GLU A 140 -3.65 -20.36 7.05
C GLU A 140 -4.32 -19.55 5.94
N ALA A 141 -5.26 -20.19 5.24
CA ALA A 141 -6.07 -19.56 4.21
C ALA A 141 -7.54 -19.89 4.48
N HIS A 142 -8.42 -18.88 4.47
CA HIS A 142 -9.86 -19.16 4.50
C HIS A 142 -10.26 -19.89 3.23
N GLN A 143 -11.03 -20.96 3.39
CA GLN A 143 -11.60 -21.66 2.24
C GLN A 143 -12.97 -21.12 1.82
N ASP A 144 -13.63 -20.28 2.63
CA ASP A 144 -14.99 -19.78 2.36
C ASP A 144 -15.06 -18.25 2.27
N PRO A 145 -15.22 -17.63 1.10
CA PRO A 145 -15.28 -16.18 0.96
C PRO A 145 -16.56 -15.52 1.56
N LYS A 146 -17.50 -16.28 2.15
CA LYS A 146 -18.85 -15.77 2.45
C LYS A 146 -19.20 -15.45 3.91
N THR A 147 -18.37 -15.64 4.92
CA THR A 147 -18.81 -15.29 6.30
C THR A 147 -17.70 -14.75 7.20
N LEU A 148 -17.83 -13.47 7.57
CA LEU A 148 -17.42 -12.99 8.89
C LEU A 148 -18.58 -13.32 9.84
N SER A 149 -18.47 -14.41 10.59
CA SER A 149 -19.20 -14.52 11.85
C SER A 149 -18.20 -14.18 12.95
N LEU A 150 -18.36 -12.97 13.50
CA LEU A 150 -17.79 -12.58 14.79
C LEU A 150 -18.74 -13.03 15.90
#